data_AF-A0A8T8E485-F1
#
_entry.id   AF-A0A8T8E485-F1
#
_cell.length_a   1.000
_cell.length_b   1.000
_cell.length_c   1.000
_cell.angle_alpha   90.00
_cell.angle_beta   90.00
_cell.angle_gamma   90.00
#
_symmetry.space_group_name_H-M   'P 1'
#
loop_
_entity.id
_entity.type
_entity.pdbx_description
1 polymer ?
#
loop_
_entity_poly.entity_id
_entity_poly.type
_entity_poly.pdbx_seq_one_letter_code
_entity_poly.pdbx_strand_id
1 'polypeptide(L)'
;MTTGYPSIHQIDFRVLNQLADGRNLPSNLAADVDSTPQYVRERLKDLRDKGWVENVGPRNRGLYDITDDGLDALHHRDLWAHGARDKFLNRVDIDN
;
A
#
# COMPACT_ATOMS: atom_id res chain seq x y z
N MET A 1 -6.13 3.93 24.69
CA MET A 1 -6.61 4.37 23.37
C MET A 1 -6.00 3.44 22.35
N THR A 2 -6.78 2.54 21.76
CA THR A 2 -6.26 1.62 20.74
C THR A 2 -5.98 2.46 19.50
N THR A 3 -4.73 2.85 19.27
CA THR A 3 -4.30 3.38 17.98
C THR A 3 -4.46 2.24 16.97
N GLY A 4 -5.66 2.12 16.42
CA GLY A 4 -5.96 1.11 15.42
C GLY A 4 -5.17 1.45 14.17
N TYR A 5 -3.98 0.86 14.02
CA TYR A 5 -3.29 0.88 12.74
C TYR A 5 -4.29 0.49 11.66
N PRO A 6 -4.49 1.32 10.61
CA PRO A 6 -5.44 1.00 9.55
C PRO A 6 -5.14 -0.41 9.04
N SER A 7 -6.18 -1.25 8.98
CA SER A 7 -6.04 -2.66 8.66
C SER A 7 -5.32 -2.85 7.33
N ILE A 8 -4.39 -3.80 7.30
CA ILE A 8 -3.71 -4.25 6.09
C ILE A 8 -4.55 -5.37 5.48
N HIS A 9 -4.80 -5.28 4.19
CA HIS A 9 -5.58 -6.24 3.42
C HIS A 9 -4.71 -6.86 2.33
N GLN A 10 -5.05 -8.08 1.88
CA GLN A 10 -4.33 -8.75 0.81
C GLN A 10 -4.22 -7.90 -0.47
N ILE A 11 -5.26 -7.13 -0.78
CA ILE A 11 -5.29 -6.24 -1.94
C ILE A 11 -4.22 -5.14 -1.88
N ASP A 12 -3.77 -4.74 -0.69
CA ASP A 12 -2.73 -3.73 -0.52
C ASP A 12 -1.43 -4.21 -1.15
N PHE A 13 -1.05 -5.46 -0.89
CA PHE A 13 0.16 -6.04 -1.48
C PHE A 13 0.03 -6.21 -2.99
N ARG A 14 -1.18 -6.46 -3.52
CA ARG A 14 -1.41 -6.49 -4.97
C ARG A 14 -1.21 -5.09 -5.57
N VAL A 15 -1.73 -4.05 -4.92
CA VAL A 15 -1.54 -2.65 -5.33
C VAL A 15 -0.07 -2.24 -5.26
N LEU A 16 0.62 -2.53 -4.15
CA LEU A 16 2.05 -2.26 -4.00
C LEU A 16 2.88 -2.99 -5.07
N ASN A 17 2.54 -4.26 -5.37
CA ASN A 17 3.21 -5.00 -6.42
C ASN A 17 3.04 -4.35 -7.80
N GLN A 18 1.84 -3.83 -8.13
CA GLN A 18 1.64 -3.11 -9.39
C GLN A 18 2.43 -1.78 -9.43
N LEU A 19 2.56 -1.10 -8.30
CA LEU A 19 3.32 0.15 -8.21
C LEU A 19 4.85 -0.06 -8.22
N ALA A 20 5.32 -1.24 -7.81
CA ALA A 20 6.73 -1.61 -7.92
C ALA A 20 7.21 -1.72 -9.38
N ASP A 21 6.30 -2.03 -10.32
CA ASP A 21 6.58 -2.02 -11.75
C ASP A 21 6.54 -0.61 -12.37
N GLY A 22 6.02 0.37 -11.61
CA GLY A 22 6.01 1.78 -11.98
C GLY A 22 4.74 2.52 -11.57
N ARG A 23 4.78 3.84 -11.75
CA ARG A 23 3.68 4.75 -11.39
C ARG A 23 2.38 4.39 -12.09
N ASN A 24 1.26 4.44 -11.34
CA ASN A 24 -0.03 4.05 -11.90
C ASN A 24 -1.22 4.87 -11.38
N LEU A 25 -2.33 4.85 -12.12
CA LEU A 25 -3.59 5.51 -11.77
C LEU A 25 -4.52 4.55 -11.01
N PRO A 26 -5.37 5.03 -10.08
CA PRO A 26 -6.34 4.20 -9.37
C PRO A 26 -7.28 3.40 -10.28
N SER A 27 -7.62 3.93 -11.45
CA SER A 27 -8.48 3.23 -12.42
C SER A 27 -7.78 2.01 -13.03
N ASN A 28 -6.49 2.14 -13.33
CA ASN A 28 -5.69 1.07 -13.92
C ASN A 28 -5.41 0.01 -12.85
N LEU A 29 -4.94 0.44 -11.68
CA LEU A 29 -4.72 -0.43 -10.52
C LEU A 29 -5.97 -1.26 -10.19
N ALA A 30 -7.15 -0.67 -10.23
CA ALA A 30 -8.40 -1.38 -10.01
C ALA A 30 -8.67 -2.48 -11.04
N ALA A 31 -8.37 -2.23 -12.31
CA ALA A 31 -8.46 -3.26 -13.34
C ALA A 31 -7.43 -4.39 -13.10
N ASP A 32 -6.18 -4.03 -12.76
CA ASP A 32 -5.07 -4.98 -12.60
C ASP A 32 -5.24 -5.89 -11.37
N VAL A 33 -5.84 -5.38 -10.29
CA VAL A 33 -6.05 -6.13 -9.05
C VAL A 33 -7.45 -6.75 -8.93
N ASP A 34 -8.26 -6.68 -10.00
CA ASP A 34 -9.64 -7.16 -10.06
C ASP A 34 -10.51 -6.57 -8.94
N SER A 35 -10.65 -5.25 -8.95
CA SER A 35 -11.37 -4.50 -7.93
C SER A 35 -12.06 -3.25 -8.48
N THR A 36 -12.77 -2.53 -7.61
CA THR A 36 -13.42 -1.28 -8.01
C THR A 36 -12.48 -0.09 -7.84
N PRO A 37 -12.55 0.91 -8.73
CA PRO A 37 -11.77 2.13 -8.55
C PRO A 37 -12.07 2.87 -7.25
N GLN A 38 -13.29 2.78 -6.72
CA GLN A 38 -13.62 3.38 -5.43
C GLN A 38 -12.83 2.70 -4.30
N TYR A 39 -12.85 1.38 -4.23
CA TYR A 39 -12.16 0.64 -3.19
C TYR A 39 -10.65 0.82 -3.27
N VAL A 40 -10.07 0.79 -4.48
CA VAL A 40 -8.63 1.07 -4.65
C VAL A 40 -8.25 2.48 -4.18
N ARG A 41 -9.11 3.50 -4.36
CA ARG A 41 -8.83 4.85 -3.83
C ARG A 41 -8.84 4.90 -2.31
N GLU A 42 -9.75 4.16 -1.68
CA GLU A 42 -9.78 4.02 -0.21
C GLU A 42 -8.50 3.33 0.28
N ARG A 43 -8.08 2.25 -0.38
CA ARG A 43 -6.81 1.56 -0.07
C ARG A 43 -5.60 2.48 -0.27
N LEU A 44 -5.52 3.21 -1.38
CA LEU A 44 -4.41 4.14 -1.64
C LEU A 44 -4.32 5.27 -0.60
N LYS A 45 -5.46 5.74 -0.08
CA LYS A 45 -5.47 6.68 1.05
C LYS A 45 -4.86 6.01 2.28
N ASP A 46 -5.32 4.82 2.65
CA ASP A 46 -4.80 4.08 3.81
C ASP A 46 -3.32 3.72 3.68
N LEU A 47 -2.82 3.46 2.46
CA LEU A 47 -1.42 3.16 2.19
C LEU A 47 -0.55 4.41 2.26
N ARG A 48 -1.07 5.55 1.78
CA ARG A 48 -0.39 6.84 1.90
C ARG A 48 -0.31 7.29 3.35
N ASP A 49 -1.37 7.10 4.12
CA ASP A 49 -1.39 7.42 5.54
C ASP A 49 -0.41 6.54 6.35
N LYS A 50 0.02 5.38 5.80
CA LYS A 50 1.13 4.55 6.32
C LYS A 50 2.51 4.94 5.77
N GLY A 51 2.59 5.88 4.83
CA GLY A 51 3.84 6.25 4.16
C GLY A 51 4.29 5.28 3.05
N TRP A 52 3.50 4.27 2.68
CA TRP A 52 3.90 3.21 1.73
C TRP A 52 3.71 3.58 0.25
N VAL A 53 2.93 4.61 -0.02
CA VAL A 53 2.74 5.18 -1.37
C VAL A 53 2.66 6.69 -1.29
N GLU A 54 2.97 7.35 -2.38
CA GLU A 54 2.79 8.81 -2.53
C GLU A 54 2.02 9.15 -3.80
N ASN A 55 1.32 10.30 -3.80
CA ASN A 55 0.65 10.84 -4.99
C ASN A 55 1.58 11.85 -5.65
N VAL A 56 2.17 11.45 -6.77
CA VAL A 56 3.20 12.19 -7.52
C VAL A 56 2.64 12.88 -8.77
N GLY A 57 1.32 12.83 -8.97
CA GLY A 57 0.69 13.39 -10.17
C GLY A 57 0.74 14.93 -10.21
N PRO A 58 1.04 15.56 -11.36
CA PRO A 58 0.97 17.02 -11.47
C PRO A 58 -0.45 17.52 -11.16
N ARG A 59 -0.55 18.44 -10.20
CA ARG A 59 -1.81 18.95 -9.62
C ARG A 59 -2.65 17.89 -8.90
N ASN A 60 -2.04 16.89 -8.24
CA ASN A 60 -2.73 15.81 -7.52
C ASN A 60 -3.70 14.99 -8.39
N ARG A 61 -3.42 14.84 -9.69
CA ARG A 61 -4.29 14.09 -10.63
C ARG A 61 -4.30 12.57 -10.42
N GLY A 62 -3.78 12.08 -9.30
CA GLY A 62 -3.98 10.72 -8.84
C GLY A 62 -3.02 9.71 -9.47
N LEU A 63 -1.80 10.13 -9.80
CA LEU A 63 -0.74 9.20 -10.16
C LEU A 63 0.00 8.81 -8.88
N TYR A 64 0.06 7.52 -8.58
CA TYR A 64 0.69 7.01 -7.37
C TYR A 64 2.02 6.35 -7.69
N ASP A 65 2.97 6.49 -6.77
CA ASP A 65 4.26 5.79 -6.76
C ASP A 65 4.42 5.03 -5.44
N ILE A 66 5.20 3.97 -5.45
CA ILE A 66 5.58 3.25 -4.22
C ILE A 66 6.77 3.97 -3.56
N THR A 67 6.78 4.05 -2.23
CA THR A 67 7.93 4.57 -1.46
C THR A 67 8.88 3.44 -1.09
N ASP A 68 10.05 3.79 -0.55
CA ASP A 68 10.99 2.79 0.00
C ASP A 68 10.34 1.95 1.12
N ASP A 69 9.57 2.59 2.03
CA ASP A 69 8.81 1.89 3.07
C ASP A 69 7.75 0.95 2.49
N GLY A 70 7.13 1.35 1.37
CA GLY A 70 6.17 0.52 0.64
C GLY A 70 6.81 -0.71 0.00
N LEU A 71 8.03 -0.56 -0.54
CA LEU A 71 8.82 -1.68 -1.07
C LEU A 71 9.22 -2.64 0.06
N ASP A 72 9.64 -2.12 1.20
CA ASP A 72 9.96 -2.93 2.38
C ASP A 72 8.73 -3.67 2.91
N ALA A 73 7.56 -3.03 2.94
CA ALA A 73 6.29 -3.69 3.27
C ALA A 73 5.95 -4.80 2.27
N LEU A 74 6.15 -4.57 0.97
CA LEU A 74 5.91 -5.57 -0.07
C LEU A 74 6.86 -6.78 0.05
N HIS A 75 8.13 -6.55 0.35
CA HIS A 75 9.13 -7.60 0.56
C HIS A 75 8.79 -8.49 1.75
N HIS A 76 8.26 -7.92 2.82
CA HIS A 76 7.95 -8.66 4.06
C HIS A 76 6.50 -9.19 4.12
N ARG A 77 5.72 -9.08 3.04
CA ARG A 77 4.30 -9.51 2.99
C ARG A 77 4.05 -10.95 3.47
N ASP A 78 5.05 -11.84 3.33
CA ASP A 78 4.92 -13.22 3.79
C ASP A 78 4.80 -13.31 5.31
N LEU A 79 5.40 -12.39 6.07
CA LEU A 79 5.21 -12.31 7.53
C LEU A 79 3.74 -11.99 7.86
N TRP A 80 3.11 -11.11 7.06
CA TRP A 80 1.68 -10.83 7.21
C TRP A 80 0.83 -12.04 6.83
N ALA A 81 1.14 -12.71 5.70
CA ALA A 81 0.36 -13.85 5.21
C ALA A 81 0.39 -15.08 6.14
N HIS A 82 1.50 -15.31 6.85
CA HIS A 82 1.66 -16.42 7.80
C HIS A 82 1.15 -16.09 9.21
N GLY A 83 0.37 -15.01 9.39
CA GLY A 83 -0.22 -14.63 10.67
C GLY A 83 0.78 -14.03 11.67
N ALA A 84 2.02 -13.77 11.27
CA ALA A 84 3.05 -13.15 12.09
C ALA A 84 2.96 -11.61 12.01
N ARG A 85 1.77 -11.06 12.25
CA ARG A 85 1.48 -9.63 12.10
C ARG A 85 2.41 -8.74 12.91
N ASP A 86 2.72 -9.10 14.15
CA ASP A 86 3.60 -8.30 15.01
C ASP A 86 5.03 -8.26 14.47
N LYS A 87 5.52 -9.37 13.90
CA LYS A 87 6.84 -9.40 13.23
C LYS A 87 6.86 -8.54 11.98
N PHE A 88 5.77 -8.54 11.22
CA PHE A 88 5.61 -7.66 10.07
C PHE A 88 5.66 -6.19 10.50
N LEU A 89 4.83 -5.80 11.48
CA LEU A 89 4.77 -4.42 11.97
C LEU A 89 6.13 -3.96 12.51
N ASN A 90 6.78 -4.78 13.33
CA ASN A 90 8.11 -4.47 13.84
C ASN A 90 9.17 -4.30 12.76
N ARG A 91 8.98 -4.85 11.54
CA ARG A 91 9.96 -4.75 10.47
C ARG A 91 9.78 -3.51 9.59
N VAL A 92 8.55 -3.05 9.45
CA VAL A 92 8.15 -1.90 8.62
C VAL A 92 8.04 -0.60 9.43
N ASP A 93 8.15 -0.66 10.76
CA ASP A 93 8.02 0.49 11.69
C ASP A 93 9.36 0.84 12.37
N ILE A 94 10.51 0.38 11.84
CA ILE A 94 11.83 0.61 12.48
C ILE A 94 12.32 2.06 12.32
N ASP A 95 11.74 2.83 11.39
CA ASP A 95 12.28 4.14 10.98
C ASP A 95 11.30 5.33 11.16
N ASN A 96 10.29 5.25 12.04
CA ASN A 96 9.41 6.39 12.38
C ASN A 96 9.54 6.90 13.82
#